data_AF-A0A8J6LP20-F1
#
_entry.id   AF-A0A8J6LP20-F1
#
_cell.length_a   1.000
_cell.length_b   1.000
_cell.length_c   1.000
_cell.angle_alpha   90.00
_cell.angle_beta   90.00
_cell.angle_gamma   90.00
#
_symmetry.space_group_name_H-M   'P 1'
#
loop_
_entity.id
_entity.type
_entity.pdbx_description
1 polymer ?
#
loop_
_entity_poly.entity_id
_entity_poly.type
_entity_poly.pdbx_seq_one_letter_code
_entity_poly.pdbx_strand_id
1 'polypeptide(L)' 'MHDVNAEREPLWTRSGVRLTLAFSKPGRWNWLFVPGGPGTGSESLSSLVRMVSLPGSGWLVDLPGDGSNRAPV' A
#
# COMPACT_ATOMS: atom_id res chain seq x y z
N MET A 1 8.22 19.55 8.53
CA MET A 1 8.22 18.21 7.90
C MET A 1 6.87 17.61 8.25
N HIS A 2 5.85 17.83 7.41
CA HIS A 2 4.49 17.42 7.72
C HIS A 2 4.26 15.99 7.18
N ASP A 3 4.32 15.01 8.07
CA ASP A 3 3.75 13.69 7.82
C ASP A 3 2.23 13.82 7.78
N VAL A 4 1.69 13.91 6.57
CA VAL A 4 0.28 13.65 6.35
C VAL A 4 0.11 12.14 6.31
N ASN A 5 -0.03 11.53 7.50
CA ASN A 5 -0.91 10.38 7.67
C ASN A 5 -2.34 10.86 7.35
N ALA A 6 -2.62 11.08 6.07
CA ALA A 6 -4.00 11.11 5.62
C ALA A 6 -4.42 9.65 5.60
N GLU A 7 -5.13 9.21 6.65
CA GLU A 7 -5.88 7.95 6.64
C GLU A 7 -6.95 8.06 5.56
N ARG A 8 -6.53 7.82 4.31
CA ARG A 8 -7.42 7.70 3.18
C ARG A 8 -7.94 6.28 3.18
N GLU A 9 -9.23 6.17 2.94
CA GLU A 9 -9.86 4.88 2.67
C GLU A 9 -9.09 4.14 1.57
N PRO A 10 -8.85 2.83 1.73
CA PRO A 10 -8.15 2.04 0.73
C PRO A 10 -8.96 2.00 -0.57
N LEU A 11 -8.25 1.98 -1.69
CA LEU A 11 -8.85 1.78 -3.00
C LEU A 11 -8.93 0.29 -3.30
N TRP A 12 -10.02 -0.13 -3.95
CA TRP A 12 -10.23 -1.51 -4.36
C TRP A 12 -10.28 -1.61 -5.88
N THR A 13 -9.52 -2.54 -6.45
CA THR A 13 -9.63 -2.87 -7.87
C THR A 13 -10.80 -3.81 -8.12
N ARG A 14 -11.25 -3.90 -9.38
CA ARG A 14 -12.28 -4.87 -9.79
C ARG A 14 -11.88 -6.33 -9.53
N SER A 15 -10.58 -6.63 -9.47
CA SER A 15 -10.05 -7.96 -9.17
C SER A 15 -9.87 -8.21 -7.67
N GLY A 16 -10.36 -7.33 -6.78
CA GLY A 16 -10.29 -7.49 -5.33
C GLY A 16 -8.95 -7.12 -4.69
N VAL A 17 -8.05 -6.45 -5.42
CA VAL A 17 -6.79 -5.96 -4.85
C VAL A 17 -7.06 -4.73 -4.02
N ARG A 18 -6.55 -4.70 -2.78
CA ARG A 18 -6.62 -3.54 -1.89
C ARG A 18 -5.34 -2.71 -2.03
N LEU A 19 -5.50 -1.41 -2.25
CA LEU A 19 -4.43 -0.44 -2.36
C LEU A 19 -4.55 0.57 -1.23
N THR A 20 -3.59 0.57 -0.31
CA THR A 20 -3.54 1.52 0.81
C THR A 20 -2.46 2.56 0.52
N LEU A 21 -2.83 3.84 0.50
CA LEU A 21 -1.86 4.92 0.31
C LEU A 21 -0.98 5.04 1.56
N ALA A 22 0.32 4.80 1.42
CA ALA A 22 1.26 4.89 2.53
C ALA A 22 1.94 6.26 2.62
N PHE A 23 2.19 6.92 1.49
CA PHE A 23 2.64 8.31 1.44
C PHE A 23 2.25 8.98 0.13
N SER A 24 2.17 10.31 0.15
CA SER A 24 2.02 11.14 -1.05
C SER A 24 2.93 12.36 -0.94
N LYS A 25 3.82 12.51 -1.91
CA LYS A 25 4.83 13.58 -2.01
C LYS A 25 4.80 14.17 -3.42
N PRO A 26 5.34 15.37 -3.65
CA PRO A 26 5.49 15.92 -5.00
C PRO A 26 6.21 14.94 -5.94
N GLY A 27 5.67 14.78 -7.14
CA GLY A 27 6.15 13.83 -8.13
C GLY A 27 5.00 13.16 -8.86
N ARG A 28 5.31 12.57 -10.03
CA ARG A 28 4.30 11.93 -10.90
C ARG A 28 4.26 10.40 -10.80
N TRP A 29 5.14 9.83 -9.98
CA TRP A 29 5.33 8.39 -9.92
C TRP A 29 4.44 7.74 -8.88
N ASN A 30 4.01 6.52 -9.16
CA ASN A 30 3.32 5.65 -8.20
C ASN A 30 4.20 4.42 -7.95
N TRP A 31 4.55 4.19 -6.70
CA TRP A 31 5.35 3.06 -6.25
C TRP A 31 4.44 2.02 -5.61
N LEU A 32 4.54 0.78 -6.06
CA LEU A 32 3.75 -0.33 -5.53
C LEU A 32 4.65 -1.22 -4.67
N PHE A 33 4.29 -1.39 -3.41
CA PHE A 33 4.95 -2.27 -2.47
C PHE A 33 4.14 -3.56 -2.36
N VAL A 34 4.60 -4.59 -3.06
CA VAL A 34 3.93 -5.89 -3.15
C VAL A 34 4.58 -6.84 -2.14
N PRO A 35 3.83 -7.40 -1.18
CA PRO A 35 4.36 -8.37 -0.24
C PRO A 35 4.79 -9.64 -0.99
N GLY A 36 5.84 -10.29 -0.48
CA GLY A 36 6.25 -11.59 -0.96
C GLY A 36 5.54 -12.71 -0.22
N GLY A 37 5.48 -13.90 -0.83
CA GLY A 37 5.00 -15.13 -0.20
C GLY A 37 3.48 -15.21 0.00
N PRO A 38 2.85 -16.40 -0.15
CA PRO A 38 1.41 -16.56 0.06
C PRO A 38 0.99 -16.20 1.50
N GLY A 39 -0.13 -15.49 1.65
CA GLY A 39 -0.74 -15.18 2.95
C GLY A 39 -0.11 -14.01 3.71
N THR A 40 0.96 -13.39 3.18
CA THR A 40 1.61 -12.24 3.82
C THR A 40 1.00 -10.95 3.31
N GLY A 41 0.45 -10.14 4.22
CA GLY A 41 -0.06 -8.82 3.88
C GLY A 41 1.04 -7.78 3.72
N SER A 42 0.70 -6.70 3.03
CA SER A 42 1.58 -5.55 2.80
C SER A 42 1.94 -4.81 4.08
N GLU A 43 1.24 -5.05 5.20
CA GLU A 43 1.58 -4.47 6.50
C GLU A 43 3.00 -4.85 6.95
N SER A 44 3.51 -6.01 6.50
CA SER A 44 4.89 -6.45 6.71
C SER A 44 5.94 -5.50 6.12
N LEU A 45 5.57 -4.72 5.10
CA LEU A 45 6.45 -3.77 4.42
C LEU A 45 6.38 -2.35 5.02
N SER A 46 5.49 -2.11 5.98
CA SER A 46 5.23 -0.77 6.53
C SER A 46 6.49 -0.06 7.04
N SER A 47 7.37 -0.76 7.75
CA SER A 47 8.65 -0.21 8.21
C SER A 47 9.58 0.16 7.06
N LEU A 48 9.66 -0.67 6.01
CA LEU A 48 10.44 -0.36 4.82
C LEU A 48 9.91 0.90 4.14
N VAL A 49 8.59 0.96 3.89
CA VAL A 49 7.93 2.08 3.22
C VAL A 49 8.17 3.41 3.95
N ARG A 50 8.18 3.39 5.30
CA ARG A 50 8.48 4.57 6.11
C ARG A 50 9.94 5.04 5.99
N MET A 51 10.87 4.13 5.71
CA MET A 51 12.29 4.47 5.55
C MET A 51 12.63 4.98 4.13
N VAL A 52 11.85 4.61 3.10
CA VAL A 52 12.20 5.00 1.73
C VAL A 52 11.82 6.45 1.43
N SER A 53 12.78 7.23 0.94
CA SER A 53 12.54 8.59 0.44
C SER A 53 12.35 8.58 -1.08
N LEU A 54 11.12 8.30 -1.52
CA LEU A 54 10.75 8.28 -2.94
C LEU A 54 9.85 9.48 -3.31
N PRO A 55 9.99 10.06 -4.51
CA PRO A 55 9.07 11.09 -5.01
C PRO A 55 7.73 10.47 -5.46
N GLY A 56 6.66 11.26 -5.44
CA GLY A 56 5.31 10.81 -5.83
C GLY A 56 4.59 10.06 -4.70
N SER A 57 3.78 9.07 -5.06
CA SER A 57 2.91 8.32 -4.15
C SER A 57 3.37 6.88 -3.94
N GLY A 58 3.31 6.39 -2.71
CA GLY A 58 3.61 5.01 -2.36
C GLY A 58 2.37 4.26 -1.91
N TRP A 59 2.16 3.06 -2.44
CA TRP A 59 0.98 2.25 -2.21
C TRP A 59 1.37 0.87 -1.69
N LEU A 60 0.79 0.48 -0.57
CA LEU A 60 0.81 -0.88 -0.06
C LEU A 60 -0.26 -1.70 -0.79
N VAL A 61 0.11 -2.89 -1.26
CA VAL A 61 -0.73 -3.74 -2.11
C VAL A 61 -1.06 -5.04 -1.40
N ASP A 62 -2.34 -5.30 -1.12
CA ASP A 62 -2.78 -6.61 -0.65
C ASP A 62 -3.56 -7.34 -1.74
N LEU A 63 -3.08 -8.51 -2.15
CA LEU A 63 -3.79 -9.37 -3.09
C LEU A 63 -5.01 -10.02 -2.41
N PRO A 64 -6.02 -10.48 -3.18
CA PRO A 64 -7.16 -11.17 -2.61
C PRO A 64 -6.73 -12.39 -1.79
N GLY A 65 -7.15 -12.44 -0.53
CA GLY A 65 -6.83 -13.54 0.39
C GLY A 65 -5.49 -13.41 1.12
N ASP A 66 -4.68 -12.38 0.83
CA ASP A 66 -3.43 -12.12 1.55
C ASP A 66 -3.62 -11.18 2.75
N GLY A 67 -2.90 -11.47 3.84
CA GLY A 67 -2.88 -10.61 5.03
C GLY A 67 -4.27 -10.32 5.60
N SER A 68 -4.60 -9.04 5.76
CA SER A 68 -5.93 -8.61 6.22
C SER A 68 -6.92 -8.33 5.07
N ASN A 69 -6.55 -8.56 3.81
CA ASN A 69 -7.47 -8.50 2.67
C ASN A 69 -8.32 -9.77 2.59
N ARG A 70 -9.43 -9.75 3.34
CA ARG A 70 -10.44 -10.81 3.36
C ARG A 70 -11.67 -10.48 2.51
N ALA A 71 -11.57 -9.54 1.57
CA ALA A 71 -12.70 -9.23 0.70
C ALA A 71 -13.13 -10.50 -0.05
N PRO A 72 -14.43 -10.81 -0.10
CA PRO A 72 -14.91 -11.94 -0.89
C PRO A 72 -14.62 -11.66 -2.36
N VAL A 73 -13.93 -12.60 -3.01
CA VAL A 73 -13.72 -12.65 -4.47
C VAL A 73 -15.02 -12.84 -5.23
#